data_AF-A0AAV7JV09-F1
#
_entry.id   AF-A0AAV7JV09-F1
#
_cell.length_a   1.000
_cell.length_b   1.000
_cell.length_c   1.000
_cell.angle_alpha   90.00
_cell.angle_beta   90.00
_cell.angle_gamma   90.00
#
_symmetry.space_group_name_H-M   'P 1'
#
loop_
_entity.id
_entity.type
_entity.pdbx_description
1 polymer ?
#
loop_
_entity_poly.entity_id
_entity_poly.type
_entity_poly.pdbx_seq_one_letter_code
_entity_poly.pdbx_strand_id
1 'polypeptide(L)'
;MASRYYDEYDDMFTDEEIKNMDIKELNKRIEISNVSSGYVKELKSMRRKMKRQQYGKDSRRKVKESMHGLVDQKNRLRTEYDSLRREVEELEETKAKLECYNMLIEMECRWNYYYE
;
A
#
# COMPACT_ATOMS: atom_id res chain seq x y z
N MET A 1 26.93 -35.20 -0.07
CA MET A 1 27.69 -35.15 -1.33
C MET A 1 26.95 -34.26 -2.33
N ALA A 2 27.07 -32.94 -2.21
CA ALA A 2 26.47 -32.02 -3.16
C ALA A 2 27.54 -31.02 -3.62
N SER A 3 27.50 -30.66 -4.91
CA SER A 3 28.21 -29.51 -5.48
C SER A 3 29.70 -29.68 -5.82
N ARG A 4 30.00 -30.54 -6.80
CA ARG A 4 31.23 -30.43 -7.61
C ARG A 4 30.97 -30.11 -9.09
N TYR A 5 29.71 -30.04 -9.51
CA TYR A 5 29.31 -29.69 -10.88
C TYR A 5 29.02 -28.20 -11.07
N TYR A 6 28.94 -27.41 -9.99
CA TYR A 6 28.74 -25.97 -10.08
C TYR A 6 30.02 -25.23 -10.54
N ASP A 7 31.20 -25.65 -10.08
CA ASP A 7 32.45 -24.91 -10.33
C ASP A 7 32.85 -24.81 -11.82
N GLU A 8 32.47 -25.77 -12.66
CA GLU A 8 32.88 -25.77 -14.08
C GLU A 8 31.92 -24.96 -14.98
N TYR A 9 30.73 -24.60 -14.45
CA TYR A 9 29.71 -23.86 -15.19
C TYR A 9 29.23 -22.58 -14.49
N ASP A 10 29.82 -22.23 -13.34
CA ASP A 10 29.55 -20.99 -12.59
C ASP A 10 29.93 -19.73 -13.41
N ASP A 11 30.87 -19.88 -14.37
CA ASP A 11 31.32 -18.79 -15.24
C ASP A 11 30.42 -18.52 -16.47
N MET A 12 29.44 -19.38 -16.79
CA MET A 12 28.62 -19.21 -18.00
C MET A 12 27.41 -18.29 -17.80
N PHE A 13 26.85 -18.27 -16.60
CA PHE A 13 25.70 -17.43 -16.27
C PHE A 13 25.82 -16.94 -14.84
N THR A 14 25.85 -15.62 -14.68
CA THR A 14 25.73 -15.02 -13.35
C THR A 14 24.33 -15.19 -12.80
N ASP A 15 24.23 -15.23 -11.47
CA ASP A 15 22.97 -15.24 -10.73
C ASP A 15 22.00 -14.12 -11.20
N GLU A 16 22.52 -12.93 -11.49
CA GLU A 16 21.71 -11.80 -11.95
C GLU A 16 21.23 -11.98 -13.40
N GLU A 17 22.05 -12.56 -14.27
CA GLU A 17 21.65 -12.95 -15.63
C GLU A 17 20.58 -14.04 -15.61
N ILE A 18 20.72 -15.09 -14.79
CA ILE A 18 19.73 -16.16 -14.68
C ILE A 18 18.38 -15.61 -14.23
N LYS A 19 18.39 -14.67 -13.29
CA LYS A 19 17.18 -14.05 -12.73
C LYS A 19 16.47 -13.15 -13.74
N ASN A 20 17.22 -12.28 -14.43
CA ASN A 20 16.67 -11.15 -15.17
C ASN A 20 16.63 -11.34 -16.69
N MET A 21 17.47 -12.20 -17.26
CA MET A 21 17.51 -12.43 -18.71
C MET A 21 16.14 -12.90 -19.21
N ASP A 22 15.74 -12.43 -20.39
CA ASP A 22 14.51 -12.90 -21.01
C ASP A 22 14.56 -14.42 -21.25
N ILE A 23 13.40 -15.08 -21.25
CA ILE A 23 13.35 -16.52 -21.48
C ILE A 23 13.82 -16.92 -22.87
N LYS A 24 13.57 -16.10 -23.90
CA LYS A 24 14.02 -16.37 -25.27
C LYS A 24 15.54 -16.24 -25.39
N GLU A 25 16.10 -15.19 -24.79
CA GLU A 25 17.54 -14.97 -24.79
C GLU A 25 18.28 -16.05 -23.99
N LEU A 26 17.74 -16.46 -22.84
CA LEU A 26 18.31 -17.56 -22.06
C LEU A 26 18.31 -18.87 -22.86
N ASN A 27 17.20 -19.20 -23.54
CA ASN A 27 17.13 -20.40 -24.36
C ASN A 27 18.13 -20.37 -25.52
N LYS A 28 18.26 -19.21 -26.19
CA LYS A 28 19.23 -19.02 -27.28
C LYS A 28 20.67 -19.22 -26.81
N ARG A 29 21.04 -18.65 -25.64
CA ARG A 29 22.38 -18.85 -25.06
C ARG A 29 22.64 -20.31 -24.67
N ILE A 30 21.64 -20.99 -24.10
CA ILE A 30 21.70 -22.42 -23.77
C ILE A 30 21.95 -23.26 -25.03
N GLU A 31 21.25 -22.96 -26.13
CA GLU A 31 21.42 -23.65 -27.42
C GLU A 31 22.82 -23.41 -28.03
N ILE A 32 23.30 -22.16 -28.05
CA ILE A 32 24.63 -21.80 -28.58
C ILE A 32 25.75 -22.45 -27.76
N SER A 33 25.58 -22.55 -26.45
CA SER A 33 26.60 -23.06 -25.53
C SER A 33 26.69 -24.59 -25.52
N ASN A 34 25.76 -25.29 -26.19
CA ASN A 34 25.68 -26.75 -26.27
C ASN A 34 25.79 -27.44 -24.90
N VAL A 35 25.13 -26.87 -23.89
CA VAL A 35 25.20 -27.34 -22.50
C VAL A 35 24.43 -28.65 -22.29
N SER A 36 24.89 -29.45 -21.32
CA SER A 36 24.27 -30.73 -21.00
C SER A 36 22.82 -30.59 -20.52
N SER A 37 21.99 -31.60 -20.80
CA SER A 37 20.57 -31.62 -20.39
C SER A 37 20.40 -31.58 -18.86
N GLY A 38 21.37 -32.12 -18.11
CA GLY A 38 21.45 -32.04 -16.65
C GLY A 38 21.63 -30.60 -16.18
N TYR A 39 22.59 -29.88 -16.75
CA TYR A 39 22.85 -28.48 -16.41
C TYR A 39 21.67 -27.56 -16.77
N VAL A 40 21.00 -27.79 -17.90
CA VAL A 40 19.77 -27.05 -18.27
C VAL A 40 18.67 -27.22 -17.21
N LYS A 41 18.54 -28.42 -16.62
CA LYS A 41 17.56 -28.68 -15.56
C LYS A 41 17.91 -27.92 -14.28
N GLU A 42 19.19 -27.85 -13.94
CA GLU A 42 19.70 -27.09 -12.77
C GLU A 42 19.50 -25.58 -12.97
N LEU A 43 19.90 -25.02 -14.11
CA LEU A 43 19.67 -23.62 -14.48
C LEU A 43 18.19 -23.22 -14.37
N LYS A 44 17.28 -24.06 -14.89
CA LYS A 44 15.83 -23.84 -14.76
C LYS A 44 15.38 -23.86 -13.30
N SER A 45 15.93 -24.75 -12.49
CA SER A 45 15.63 -24.83 -11.06
C SER A 45 16.11 -23.60 -10.30
N MET A 46 17.35 -23.16 -10.56
CA MET A 46 17.94 -21.94 -10.01
C MET A 46 17.10 -20.71 -10.37
N ARG A 47 16.79 -20.52 -11.66
CA ARG A 47 15.92 -19.41 -12.12
C ARG A 47 14.57 -19.40 -11.42
N ARG A 48 13.93 -20.57 -11.28
CA ARG A 48 12.66 -20.71 -10.54
C ARG A 48 12.82 -20.35 -9.07
N LYS A 49 13.89 -20.79 -8.40
CA LYS A 49 14.19 -20.44 -7.00
C LYS A 49 14.33 -18.92 -6.85
N MET A 50 15.11 -18.27 -7.71
CA MET A 50 15.34 -16.83 -7.67
C MET A 50 14.06 -16.02 -7.94
N LYS A 51 13.28 -16.38 -8.97
CA LYS A 51 11.99 -15.71 -9.23
C LYS A 51 11.01 -15.89 -8.07
N ARG A 52 10.94 -17.08 -7.45
CA ARG A 52 10.10 -17.29 -6.25
C ARG A 52 10.52 -16.42 -5.08
N GLN A 53 11.82 -16.27 -4.83
CA GLN A 53 12.31 -15.36 -3.79
C GLN A 53 11.91 -13.90 -4.08
N GLN A 54 12.01 -13.46 -5.33
CA GLN A 54 11.56 -12.14 -5.76
C GLN A 54 10.05 -11.95 -5.55
N TYR A 55 9.23 -12.90 -5.99
CA TYR A 55 7.78 -12.86 -5.77
C TYR A 55 7.42 -12.78 -4.28
N GLY A 56 8.14 -13.48 -3.42
CA GLY A 56 7.96 -13.37 -1.96
C GLY A 56 8.28 -11.97 -1.42
N LYS A 57 9.36 -11.34 -1.90
CA LYS A 57 9.69 -9.95 -1.55
C LYS A 57 8.61 -8.98 -2.05
N ASP A 58 8.19 -9.11 -3.31
CA ASP A 58 7.17 -8.25 -3.91
C ASP A 58 5.81 -8.41 -3.23
N SER A 59 5.42 -9.62 -2.87
CA SER A 59 4.20 -9.87 -2.11
C SER A 59 4.22 -9.18 -0.75
N ARG A 60 5.32 -9.31 0.00
CA ARG A 60 5.46 -8.64 1.31
C ARG A 60 5.43 -7.12 1.16
N ARG A 61 6.10 -6.59 0.13
CA ARG A 61 6.09 -5.16 -0.17
C ARG A 61 4.67 -4.65 -0.46
N LYS A 62 3.94 -5.31 -1.37
CA LYS A 62 2.56 -4.93 -1.71
C LYS A 62 1.62 -4.92 -0.50
N VAL A 63 1.73 -5.94 0.36
CA VAL A 63 0.94 -6.00 1.60
C VAL A 63 1.27 -4.82 2.52
N LYS A 64 2.57 -4.52 2.69
CA LYS A 64 3.02 -3.40 3.51
C LYS A 64 2.56 -2.05 2.95
N GLU A 65 2.67 -1.84 1.65
CA GLU A 65 2.20 -0.64 0.96
C GLU A 65 0.68 -0.47 1.10
N SER A 66 -0.09 -1.54 0.90
CA SER A 66 -1.54 -1.52 1.11
C SER A 66 -1.92 -1.19 2.56
N MET A 67 -1.20 -1.76 3.53
CA MET A 67 -1.42 -1.46 4.94
C MET A 67 -1.14 0.01 5.26
N HIS A 68 -0.03 0.57 4.76
CA HIS A 68 0.28 1.99 4.93
C HIS A 68 -0.82 2.88 4.31
N GLY A 69 -1.28 2.56 3.09
CA GLY A 69 -2.36 3.30 2.45
C GLY A 69 -3.66 3.31 3.27
N LEU A 70 -4.03 2.17 3.86
CA LEU A 70 -5.20 2.09 4.76
C LEU A 70 -5.01 2.89 6.06
N VAL A 71 -3.80 2.88 6.63
CA VAL A 71 -3.48 3.68 7.82
C VAL A 71 -3.59 5.17 7.52
N ASP A 72 -3.05 5.61 6.39
CA ASP A 72 -3.14 7.01 5.96
C ASP A 72 -4.58 7.44 5.72
N GLN A 73 -5.38 6.58 5.06
CA GLN A 73 -6.81 6.84 4.85
C GLN A 73 -7.56 6.96 6.19
N LYS A 74 -7.32 6.05 7.13
CA LYS A 74 -7.91 6.11 8.48
C LYS A 74 -7.55 7.43 9.18
N ASN A 75 -6.29 7.85 9.12
CA ASN A 75 -5.85 9.07 9.77
C ASN A 75 -6.49 10.33 9.15
N ARG A 76 -6.65 10.37 7.82
CA ARG A 76 -7.36 11.45 7.12
C ARG A 76 -8.82 11.52 7.54
N LEU A 77 -9.54 10.40 7.48
CA LEU A 77 -10.95 10.32 7.86
C LEU A 77 -11.16 10.69 9.33
N ARG A 78 -10.25 10.29 10.23
CA ARG A 78 -10.31 10.67 11.64
C ARG A 78 -10.17 12.18 11.82
N THR A 79 -9.22 12.79 11.11
CA THR A 79 -9.00 14.25 11.17
C THR A 79 -10.22 15.01 10.66
N GLU A 80 -10.81 14.54 9.55
CA GLU A 80 -12.03 15.10 8.99
C GLU A 80 -13.22 14.97 9.94
N TYR A 81 -13.42 13.80 10.53
CA TYR A 81 -14.45 13.56 11.54
C TYR A 81 -14.29 14.50 12.75
N ASP A 82 -13.06 14.61 13.29
CA ASP A 82 -12.79 15.48 14.43
C ASP A 82 -13.04 16.96 14.10
N SER A 83 -12.82 17.37 12.85
CA SER A 83 -13.14 18.73 12.37
C SER A 83 -14.64 18.96 12.29
N LEU A 84 -15.36 18.07 11.60
CA LEU A 84 -16.81 18.17 11.43
C LEU A 84 -17.55 18.12 12.77
N ARG A 85 -17.06 17.28 13.70
CA ARG A 85 -17.62 17.19 15.04
C ARG A 85 -17.54 18.54 15.78
N ARG A 86 -16.40 19.23 15.70
CA ARG A 86 -16.26 20.57 16.32
C ARG A 86 -17.19 21.59 15.67
N GLU A 87 -17.32 21.55 14.35
CA GLU A 87 -18.25 22.43 13.64
C GLU A 87 -19.70 22.22 14.09
N VAL A 88 -20.11 20.97 14.31
CA VAL A 88 -21.44 20.66 14.87
C VAL A 88 -21.59 21.24 16.28
N GLU A 89 -20.59 21.04 17.15
CA GLU A 89 -20.61 21.58 18.52
C GLU A 89 -20.73 23.13 18.51
N GLU A 90 -20.00 23.82 17.63
CA GLU A 90 -20.07 25.29 17.46
C GLU A 90 -21.44 25.77 16.91
N LEU A 91 -22.01 25.03 15.97
CA LEU A 91 -23.33 25.34 15.41
C LEU A 91 -24.44 25.13 16.45
N GLU A 92 -24.36 24.10 17.27
CA GLU A 92 -25.29 23.86 18.37
C GLU A 92 -25.24 24.97 19.42
N GLU A 93 -24.05 25.44 19.81
CA GLU A 93 -23.91 26.59 20.70
C GLU A 93 -24.51 27.86 20.09
N THR A 94 -24.27 28.10 18.81
CA THR A 94 -24.79 29.26 18.10
C THR A 94 -26.32 29.21 18.04
N LYS A 95 -26.89 28.04 17.75
CA LYS A 95 -28.33 27.82 17.77
C LYS A 95 -28.92 28.11 19.14
N ALA A 96 -28.33 27.58 20.21
CA ALA A 96 -28.81 27.83 21.58
C ALA A 96 -28.79 29.33 21.94
N LYS A 97 -27.74 30.06 21.53
CA LYS A 97 -27.67 31.51 21.72
C LYS A 97 -28.80 32.23 20.99
N LEU A 98 -29.06 31.88 19.72
CA LEU A 98 -30.14 32.48 18.93
C LEU A 98 -31.52 32.20 19.53
N GLU A 99 -31.76 31.00 20.05
CA GLU A 99 -33.00 30.66 20.76
C GLU A 99 -33.19 31.52 22.01
N CYS A 100 -32.14 31.75 22.80
CA CYS A 100 -32.19 32.68 23.93
C CYS A 100 -32.50 34.12 23.51
N TYR A 101 -31.85 34.63 22.44
CA TYR A 101 -32.12 35.98 21.93
C TYR A 101 -33.58 36.13 21.47
N ASN A 102 -34.12 35.14 20.74
CA ASN A 102 -35.51 35.16 20.29
C ASN A 102 -36.48 35.18 21.48
N MET A 103 -36.21 34.39 22.52
CA MET A 103 -37.03 34.38 23.73
C MET A 103 -37.05 35.76 24.41
N LEU A 104 -35.91 36.45 24.49
CA LEU A 104 -35.84 37.81 25.04
C LEU A 104 -36.66 38.80 24.22
N ILE A 105 -36.55 38.75 22.89
CA ILE A 105 -37.34 39.60 21.98
C ILE A 105 -38.83 39.36 22.17
N GLU A 106 -39.26 38.09 22.26
CA GLU A 106 -40.67 37.74 22.49
C GLU A 106 -41.17 38.28 23.84
N MET A 107 -40.35 38.18 24.90
CA MET A 107 -40.68 38.73 26.21
C MET A 107 -40.80 40.27 26.18
N GLU A 108 -39.89 40.96 25.50
CA GLU A 108 -39.91 42.41 25.36
C GLU A 108 -41.14 42.88 24.57
N CYS A 109 -41.43 42.24 23.42
CA CYS A 109 -42.62 42.54 22.62
C CYS A 109 -43.90 42.35 23.44
N ARG A 110 -43.94 41.28 24.25
CA ARG A 110 -45.08 41.01 25.14
C ARG A 110 -45.20 42.06 26.23
N TRP A 111 -44.10 42.49 26.83
CA TRP A 111 -44.09 43.51 27.87
C TRP A 111 -44.60 44.85 27.32
N ASN A 112 -44.06 45.31 26.19
CA ASN A 112 -44.51 46.55 25.53
C ASN A 112 -46.01 46.49 25.20
N TYR A 113 -46.52 45.36 24.71
CA TYR A 113 -47.95 45.21 24.40
C TYR A 113 -48.88 45.38 25.62
N TYR A 114 -48.44 44.99 26.82
CA TYR A 114 -49.28 45.04 28.02
C TYR A 114 -49.07 46.28 28.88
N TYR A 115 -47.92 46.95 28.77
CA TYR A 115 -47.50 47.98 29.73
C TYR A 115 -47.13 49.34 29.10
N GLU A 116 -47.11 49.45 27.78
CA GLU A 116 -47.00 50.72 27.03
C GLU A 116 -48.30 51.01 26.25
#